data_AF-A0A2X2INV5-F1
#
_entry.id   AF-A0A2X2INV5-F1
#
_cell.length_a   1.000
_cell.length_b   1.000
_cell.length_c   1.000
_cell.angle_alpha   90.00
_cell.angle_beta   90.00
_cell.angle_gamma   90.00
#
_symmetry.space_group_name_H-M   'P 1'
#
loop_
_entity.id
_entity.type
_entity.pdbx_description
1 polymer ?
#
loop_
_entity_poly.entity_id
_entity_poly.type
_entity_poly.pdbx_seq_one_letter_code
_entity_poly.pdbx_strand_id
1 'polypeptide(L)'
;MEIKENKLIGVSYRETPNKGGIIKPVYIIMHYDGASNATSAIDWMTDSRSKVSAHLHISRDGIITQLALFNTKCWHAGLSTWAGQKKFE
;
A
#
# COMPACT_ATOMS: atom_id res chain seq x y z
N MET A 1 18.47 -2.02 0.32
CA MET A 1 17.14 -2.67 0.35
C MET A 1 17.01 -3.53 -0.91
N GLU A 2 16.41 -4.70 -0.81
CA GLU A 2 16.28 -5.68 -1.91
C GLU A 2 14.81 -6.11 -2.03
N ILE A 3 14.32 -6.34 -3.26
CA ILE A 3 12.98 -6.87 -3.52
C ILE A 3 13.11 -8.29 -4.08
N LYS A 4 12.45 -9.27 -3.45
CA LYS A 4 12.30 -10.64 -3.98
C LYS A 4 10.83 -11.03 -3.95
N GLU A 5 10.36 -11.67 -5.02
CA GLU A 5 8.98 -12.17 -5.10
C GLU A 5 7.91 -11.13 -4.72
N ASN A 6 8.11 -9.88 -5.15
CA ASN A 6 7.25 -8.73 -4.85
C ASN A 6 7.19 -8.31 -3.36
N LYS A 7 8.14 -8.78 -2.54
CA LYS A 7 8.34 -8.36 -1.15
C LYS A 7 9.63 -7.59 -0.98
N LEU A 8 9.59 -6.55 -0.15
CA LEU A 8 10.77 -5.87 0.34
C LEU A 8 11.41 -6.72 1.44
N ILE A 9 12.69 -7.06 1.26
CA ILE A 9 13.41 -7.93 2.19
C ILE A 9 13.90 -7.12 3.40
N GLY A 10 13.79 -7.71 4.59
CA GLY A 10 14.26 -7.13 5.84
C GLY A 10 13.31 -6.14 6.50
N VAL A 11 12.05 -6.06 6.05
CA VAL A 11 11.00 -5.23 6.67
C VAL A 11 9.83 -6.09 7.16
N SER A 12 9.06 -5.55 8.10
CA SER A 12 7.85 -6.21 8.61
C SER A 12 6.83 -6.39 7.48
N TYR A 13 6.17 -7.55 7.44
CA TYR A 13 5.06 -7.82 6.51
C TYR A 13 3.79 -8.12 7.30
N ARG A 14 2.75 -7.30 7.08
CA ARG A 14 1.43 -7.48 7.70
C ARG A 14 0.35 -7.39 6.63
N GLU A 15 -0.11 -8.53 6.17
CA GLU A 15 -0.98 -8.61 5.01
C GLU A 15 -2.33 -7.91 5.22
N THR A 16 -2.68 -6.99 4.31
CA THR A 16 -4.02 -6.41 4.23
C THR A 16 -4.98 -7.35 3.48
N PRO A 17 -6.25 -7.47 3.93
CA PRO A 17 -7.31 -8.10 3.14
C PRO A 17 -7.90 -7.15 2.07
N ASN A 18 -7.62 -5.84 2.15
CA ASN A 18 -8.24 -4.81 1.31
C ASN A 18 -7.50 -4.66 -0.03
N LYS A 19 -7.61 -5.64 -0.93
CA LYS A 19 -6.87 -5.66 -2.19
C LYS A 19 -7.63 -6.32 -3.33
N GLY A 20 -7.28 -5.94 -4.55
CA GLY A 20 -7.78 -6.54 -5.78
C GLY A 20 -6.80 -7.55 -6.40
N GLY A 21 -7.00 -7.83 -7.68
CA GLY A 21 -6.16 -8.77 -8.42
C GLY A 21 -4.72 -8.30 -8.70
N ILE A 22 -4.02 -9.11 -9.48
CA ILE A 22 -2.63 -8.86 -9.89
C ILE A 22 -2.56 -7.69 -10.88
N ILE A 23 -1.53 -6.87 -10.74
CA ILE A 23 -1.21 -5.73 -11.60
C ILE A 23 0.27 -5.76 -11.99
N LYS A 24 0.61 -5.05 -13.08
CA LYS A 24 1.98 -4.67 -13.42
C LYS A 24 2.17 -3.20 -13.06
N PRO A 25 2.75 -2.86 -11.89
CA PRO A 25 2.89 -1.47 -11.47
C PRO A 25 3.86 -0.72 -12.39
N VAL A 26 3.53 0.51 -12.74
CA VAL A 26 4.38 1.41 -13.56
C VAL A 26 4.56 2.79 -12.93
N TYR A 27 3.88 3.06 -11.81
CA TYR A 27 3.94 4.33 -11.09
C TYR A 27 4.13 4.09 -9.60
N ILE A 28 4.76 5.05 -8.94
CA ILE A 28 4.80 5.17 -7.48
C ILE A 28 3.86 6.33 -7.11
N ILE A 29 2.95 6.07 -6.16
CA ILE A 29 2.03 7.08 -5.63
C ILE A 29 2.33 7.22 -4.14
N MET A 30 2.64 8.44 -3.70
CA MET A 30 2.92 8.75 -2.30
C MET A 30 1.71 9.42 -1.66
N HIS A 31 1.35 8.98 -0.46
CA HIS A 31 0.30 9.57 0.37
C HIS A 31 0.86 9.90 1.75
N TYR A 32 0.29 10.93 2.37
CA TYR A 32 0.44 11.19 3.79
C TYR A 32 -0.84 10.73 4.49
N ASP A 33 -0.74 9.83 5.47
CA ASP A 33 -1.90 9.16 6.08
C ASP A 33 -2.54 9.93 7.23
N GLY A 34 -1.87 10.95 7.77
CA GLY A 34 -2.35 11.74 8.90
C GLY A 34 -2.54 10.93 10.19
N ALA A 35 -1.94 9.75 10.31
CA ALA A 35 -2.11 8.90 11.49
C ALA A 35 -1.43 9.50 12.73
N SER A 36 -2.07 9.33 13.89
CA SER A 36 -1.59 9.90 15.16
C SER A 36 -0.33 9.22 15.69
N ASN A 37 -0.08 7.97 15.29
CA ASN A 37 1.08 7.18 15.69
C ASN A 37 1.51 6.21 14.57
N ALA A 38 2.61 5.49 14.81
CA ALA A 38 3.27 4.63 13.82
C ALA A 38 2.46 3.37 13.41
N THR A 39 1.42 2.97 14.16
CA THR A 39 0.67 1.73 13.89
C THR A 39 -0.77 1.96 13.46
N SER A 40 -1.38 3.10 13.80
CA SER A 40 -2.81 3.35 13.51
C SER A 40 -3.17 3.21 12.03
N ALA A 41 -2.33 3.68 11.11
CA ALA A 41 -2.56 3.50 9.67
C ALA A 41 -2.48 2.02 9.25
N ILE A 42 -1.52 1.28 9.78
CA ILE A 42 -1.35 -0.16 9.55
C ILE A 42 -2.58 -0.92 10.06
N ASP A 43 -3.02 -0.63 11.27
CA ASP A 43 -4.21 -1.25 11.87
C ASP A 43 -5.44 -0.98 11.00
N TRP A 44 -5.67 0.27 10.61
CA TRP A 44 -6.79 0.65 9.76
C TRP A 44 -6.75 -0.02 8.38
N MET A 45 -5.59 -0.05 7.73
CA MET A 45 -5.44 -0.69 6.41
C MET A 45 -5.56 -2.21 6.47
N THR A 46 -5.36 -2.84 7.64
CA THR A 46 -5.53 -4.30 7.81
C THR A 46 -6.93 -4.70 8.27
N ASP A 47 -7.76 -3.74 8.68
CA ASP A 47 -9.18 -3.95 8.95
C ASP A 47 -9.98 -4.04 7.65
N SER A 48 -10.66 -5.17 7.41
CA SER A 48 -11.44 -5.40 6.19
C SER A 48 -12.64 -4.46 6.01
N ARG A 49 -13.04 -3.74 7.07
CA ARG A 49 -14.10 -2.72 7.04
C ARG A 49 -13.64 -1.41 6.45
N SER A 50 -12.34 -1.10 6.46
CA SER A 50 -11.83 0.18 6.00
C SER A 50 -11.90 0.37 4.49
N LYS A 51 -11.84 -0.74 3.72
CA LYS A 51 -11.82 -0.75 2.26
C LYS A 51 -10.72 0.15 1.66
N VAL A 52 -9.64 0.36 2.40
CA VAL A 52 -8.46 1.10 1.95
C VAL A 52 -7.19 0.31 2.24
N SER A 53 -6.18 0.49 1.40
CA SER A 53 -4.85 -0.10 1.60
C SER A 53 -3.79 0.60 0.79
N ALA A 54 -2.55 0.49 1.23
CA ALA A 54 -1.34 0.84 0.50
C ALA A 54 -0.37 -0.34 0.48
N HIS A 55 0.66 -0.31 -0.36
CA HIS A 55 1.68 -1.36 -0.40
C HIS A 55 2.65 -1.27 0.77
N LEU A 56 3.09 -0.06 1.09
CA LEU A 56 4.05 0.24 2.15
C LEU A 56 3.48 1.33 3.06
N HIS A 57 3.74 1.21 4.35
CA HIS A 57 3.65 2.29 5.32
C HIS A 57 5.06 2.57 5.84
N ILE A 58 5.44 3.84 5.90
CA ILE A 58 6.73 4.30 6.42
C ILE A 58 6.43 5.23 7.60
N SER A 59 6.81 4.82 8.81
CA SER A 59 6.60 5.67 9.99
C SER A 59 7.53 6.87 9.99
N ARG A 60 7.25 7.85 10.87
CA ARG A 60 8.12 9.03 11.07
C ARG A 60 9.54 8.68 11.51
N ASP A 61 9.73 7.52 12.15
CA ASP A 61 11.04 7.00 12.57
C ASP A 61 11.73 6.20 11.45
N GLY A 62 11.15 6.14 10.24
CA GLY A 62 11.69 5.41 9.10
C GLY A 62 11.41 3.90 9.11
N ILE A 63 10.57 3.42 10.04
CA ILE A 63 10.19 1.99 10.10
C ILE A 63 9.24 1.69 8.95
N ILE A 64 9.60 0.70 8.12
CA ILE A 64 8.81 0.27 6.98
C ILE A 64 8.00 -0.99 7.34
N THR A 65 6.72 -0.96 7.01
CA THR A 65 5.85 -2.15 7.01
C THR A 65 5.24 -2.34 5.63
N GLN A 66 5.40 -3.52 5.05
CA GLN A 66 4.74 -3.89 3.81
C GLN A 66 3.40 -4.56 4.11
N LEU A 67 2.36 -4.14 3.40
CA LEU A 67 0.98 -4.55 3.62
C LEU A 67 0.43 -5.42 2.47
N ALA A 68 0.98 -5.31 1.28
CA ALA A 68 0.64 -6.15 0.13
C ALA A 68 1.85 -6.36 -0.77
N LEU A 69 1.86 -7.44 -1.55
CA LEU A 69 2.85 -7.66 -2.60
C LEU A 69 2.82 -6.53 -3.62
N PHE A 70 3.97 -6.11 -4.14
CA PHE A 70 4.07 -5.02 -5.10
C PHE A 70 3.23 -5.23 -6.38
N ASN A 71 3.02 -6.48 -6.81
CA ASN A 71 2.19 -6.80 -7.96
C ASN A 71 0.69 -6.96 -7.63
N THR A 72 0.23 -6.57 -6.44
CA THR A 72 -1.18 -6.69 -6.05
C THR A 72 -1.84 -5.31 -6.04
N LYS A 73 -3.09 -5.19 -6.52
CA LYS A 73 -3.82 -3.92 -6.56
C LYS A 73 -4.27 -3.49 -5.16
N CYS A 74 -3.59 -2.52 -4.55
CA CYS A 74 -4.07 -1.83 -3.35
C CYS A 74 -5.14 -0.77 -3.69
N TRP A 75 -5.86 -0.32 -2.67
CA TRP A 75 -6.99 0.61 -2.77
C TRP A 75 -6.68 1.95 -2.07
N HIS A 76 -5.67 2.68 -2.56
CA HIS A 76 -5.27 4.00 -2.01
C HIS A 76 -5.62 5.18 -2.92
N ALA A 77 -5.62 5.00 -4.25
CA ALA A 77 -5.69 6.12 -5.19
C ALA A 77 -7.12 6.63 -5.47
N GLY A 78 -8.16 5.87 -5.11
CA GLY A 78 -9.55 6.26 -5.40
C GLY A 78 -9.87 6.33 -6.90
N LEU A 79 -10.68 7.32 -7.29
CA LEU A 79 -10.89 7.74 -8.68
C LEU A 79 -9.77 8.71 -9.06
N SER A 80 -8.97 8.36 -10.07
CA SER A 80 -7.76 9.12 -10.40
C SER A 80 -7.40 9.01 -11.88
N THR A 81 -6.75 10.03 -12.41
CA THR A 81 -6.21 10.07 -13.77
C THR A 81 -4.82 10.69 -13.79
N TRP A 82 -3.87 10.12 -14.53
CA TRP A 82 -2.52 10.65 -14.66
C TRP A 82 -1.94 10.33 -16.04
N ALA A 83 -1.33 11.30 -16.72
CA ALA A 83 -0.68 11.11 -18.03
C ALA A 83 -1.54 10.36 -19.06
N GLY A 84 -2.84 10.67 -19.11
CA GLY A 84 -3.81 9.99 -19.99
C GLY A 84 -4.26 8.60 -19.52
N GLN A 85 -3.64 8.03 -18.48
CA GLN A 85 -4.09 6.80 -17.83
C GLN A 85 -5.26 7.10 -16.90
N LYS A 86 -6.31 6.27 -16.96
CA LYS A 86 -7.49 6.36 -16.10
C LYS A 86 -7.76 5.01 -15.46
N LYS A 87 -8.24 5.01 -14.22
CA LYS A 87 -8.83 3.82 -13.62
C LYS A 87 -10.20 3.61 -14.25
N PHE A 88 -10.36 2.58 -15.09
CA PHE A 88 -11.67 2.07 -15.48
C PHE A 88 -12.22 1.22 -14.33
N GLU A 89 -13.54 1.31 -14.10
CA GLU A 89 -14.27 0.51 -13.11
C GLU A 89 -14.11 -0.99 -13.35
#